data_AF-A0A7X0VGE2-F1
#
_entry.id   AF-A0A7X0VGE2-F1
#
_cell.length_a   1.000
_cell.length_b   1.000
_cell.length_c   1.000
_cell.angle_alpha   90.00
_cell.angle_beta   90.00
_cell.angle_gamma   90.00
#
_symmetry.space_group_name_H-M   'P 1'
#
loop_
_entity.id
_entity.type
_entity.pdbx_description
1 polymer ?
#
loop_
_entity_poly.entity_id
_entity_poly.type
_entity_poly.pdbx_seq_one_letter_code
_entity_poly.pdbx_strand_id
1 'polypeptide(L)' 'MAVVYATLIIKGAYTFDRVPANQQPKVREYLAALELDTDGKPLEV' A
#
# COMPACT_ATOMS: atom_id res chain seq x y z
N MET A 1 -8.39 -3.98 7.79
CA MET A 1 -8.65 -3.45 6.42
C MET A 1 -7.40 -2.94 5.72
N ALA A 2 -6.54 -2.11 6.35
CA ALA A 2 -5.30 -1.63 5.71
C ALA A 2 -4.41 -2.75 5.12
N VAL A 3 -4.23 -3.85 5.85
CA VAL A 3 -3.50 -5.04 5.37
C VAL A 3 -4.08 -5.61 4.07
N VAL A 4 -5.41 -5.63 3.94
CA VAL A 4 -6.09 -6.12 2.72
C VAL A 4 -5.79 -5.20 1.55
N TYR A 5 -5.93 -3.88 1.74
CA TYR A 5 -5.59 -2.91 0.69
C TYR A 5 -4.13 -2.99 0.28
N ALA A 6 -3.20 -3.06 1.23
CA ALA A 6 -1.78 -3.23 0.92
C ALA A 6 -1.53 -4.52 0.13
N THR A 7 -2.18 -5.63 0.51
CA THR A 7 -2.06 -6.91 -0.22
C THR A 7 -2.59 -6.80 -1.65
N LEU A 8 -3.70 -6.08 -1.86
CA LEU A 8 -4.26 -5.88 -3.19
C LEU A 8 -3.37 -4.96 -4.05
N ILE A 9 -2.73 -3.96 -3.44
CA ILE A 9 -1.74 -3.08 -4.10
C ILE A 9 -0.51 -3.89 -4.53
N ILE A 10 0.05 -4.70 -3.63
CA ILE A 10 1.19 -5.61 -3.94
C ILE A 10 0.87 -6.55 -5.11
N LYS A 11 -0.39 -7.00 -5.21
CA LYS A 11 -0.86 -7.87 -6.30
C LYS A 11 -1.19 -7.12 -7.61
N GLY A 12 -1.08 -5.79 -7.64
CA GLY A 12 -1.51 -4.96 -8.76
C GLY A 12 -3.02 -4.95 -9.03
N ALA A 13 -3.81 -5.48 -8.09
CA ALA A 13 -5.28 -5.57 -8.20
C ALA A 13 -5.99 -4.30 -7.69
N TYR A 14 -5.24 -3.38 -7.09
CA TYR A 14 -5.74 -2.15 -6.50
C TYR A 14 -4.66 -1.09 -6.51
N THR A 15 -5.06 0.18 -6.49
CA THR A 15 -4.15 1.33 -6.52
C THR A 15 -4.34 2.16 -5.26
N PHE A 16 -3.26 2.80 -4.79
CA PHE A 16 -3.28 3.50 -3.50
C PHE A 16 -4.28 4.67 -3.45
N ASP A 17 -4.51 5.34 -4.57
CA ASP A 17 -5.52 6.42 -4.72
C ASP A 17 -6.96 5.95 -4.46
N ARG A 18 -7.25 4.67 -4.69
CA ARG A 18 -8.57 4.07 -4.43
C ARG A 18 -8.78 3.73 -2.95
N VAL A 19 -7.72 3.71 -2.15
CA VAL A 19 -7.82 3.45 -0.72
C VAL A 19 -8.59 4.61 -0.05
N PRO A 20 -9.60 4.33 0.79
CA PRO A 20 -10.30 5.36 1.55
C PRO A 20 -9.32 6.25 2.31
N ALA A 21 -9.52 7.57 2.27
CA ALA A 21 -8.57 8.55 2.82
C ALA A 21 -8.20 8.30 4.29
N ASN A 22 -9.16 7.83 5.10
CA ASN A 22 -8.93 7.48 6.50
C ASN A 22 -8.06 6.22 6.71
N GLN A 23 -7.86 5.41 5.69
CA GLN A 23 -7.03 4.19 5.70
C GLN A 23 -5.68 4.39 5.02
N GLN A 24 -5.53 5.39 4.14
CA GLN A 24 -4.29 5.65 3.41
C GLN A 24 -3.05 5.75 4.31
N PRO A 25 -3.06 6.44 5.47
CA PRO A 25 -1.89 6.50 6.34
C PRO A 25 -1.44 5.12 6.81
N LYS A 26 -2.39 4.28 7.25
CA LYS A 26 -2.11 2.92 7.72
C LYS A 26 -1.66 1.98 6.61
N VAL A 27 -2.19 2.16 5.39
CA VAL A 27 -1.74 1.39 4.22
C VAL A 27 -0.31 1.77 3.85
N ARG A 28 0.03 3.07 3.89
CA ARG A 28 1.38 3.55 3.61
C ARG A 28 2.38 3.04 4.65
N GLU A 29 2.04 3.09 5.94
CA GLU A 29 2.88 2.53 7.01
C GLU A 29 3.14 1.03 6.79
N TYR A 30 2.11 0.28 6.39
CA TYR A 30 2.25 -1.16 6.15
C TYR A 30 3.12 -1.45 4.92
N LEU A 31 2.95 -0.72 3.82
CA LEU A 31 3.79 -0.87 2.62
C LEU A 31 5.25 -0.49 2.94
N ALA A 32 5.48 0.61 3.65
CA ALA A 32 6.81 1.05 4.06
C ALA A 32 7.50 0.05 5.00
N ALA A 33 6.76 -0.59 5.92
CA ALA A 33 7.28 -1.65 6.78
C ALA A 33 7.70 -2.91 6.02
N LEU A 34 7.22 -3.07 4.78
CA LEU A 34 7.63 -4.11 3.83
C LEU A 34 8.67 -3.62 2.83
N GLU A 35 9.22 -2.41 3.03
CA GLU A 35 10.15 -1.75 2.10
C GLU A 35 9.55 -1.51 0.70
N LEU A 36 8.24 -1.28 0.64
CA LEU A 36 7.49 -1.03 -0.59
C LEU A 36 6.97 0.40 -0.69
N ASP A 37 6.90 0.90 -1.92
CA ASP A 37 6.22 2.15 -2.29
C ASP A 37 4.69 1.99 -2.36
N THR A 38 3.98 3.06 -2.75
CA THR A 38 2.52 3.05 -2.89
C THR A 38 2.01 2.24 -4.08
N ASP A 39 2.89 1.82 -4.99
CA ASP A 39 2.58 0.94 -6.11
C ASP A 39 2.84 -0.54 -5.73
N GLY A 40 3.30 -0.82 -4.51
CA GLY A 40 3.65 -2.16 -4.05
C GLY A 40 4.98 -2.66 -4.62
N LYS A 41 5.84 -1.76 -5.10
CA LYS A 41 7.18 -2.06 -5.60
C LYS A 41 8.24 -1.77 -4.55
N PRO A 42 9.41 -2.42 -4.58
CA PRO A 42 10.51 -2.08 -3.69
C PRO A 42 10.83 -0.59 -3.74
N LEU A 43 11.04 0.01 -2.57
CA LEU A 43 11.56 1.37 -2.49
C LEU A 43 12.93 1.41 -3.17
N GLU A 44 13.04 2.11 -4.29
CA GLU A 44 14.33 2.39 -4.91
C GLU A 44 15.12 3.30 -3.95
N VAL A 45 16.17 2.74 -3.35
CA VAL A 45 17.14 3.45 -2.51
C VAL A 45 18.09 4.31 -3.32
#